data_AF-A0A957W986-F1
#
_entry.id   AF-A0A957W986-F1
#
_cell.length_a   1.000
_cell.length_b   1.000
_cell.length_c   1.000
_cell.angle_alpha   90.00
_cell.angle_beta   90.00
_cell.angle_gamma   90.00
#
_symmetry.space_group_name_H-M   'P 1'
#
loop_
_entity.id
_entity.type
_entity.pdbx_description
1 polymer ?
#
loop_
_entity_poly.entity_id
_entity_poly.type
_entity_poly.pdbx_seq_one_letter_code
_entity_poly.pdbx_strand_id
1 'polypeptide(L)'
;MSTDVVTLQLPANTYHQLQELAEEDKIDPVEIISQLISVAYQHRGWLRDLTALREQIEQEGGLPIDASPEDMVEQLRQTRRKIFEAEYAHLYR
;
A
#
# COMPACT_ATOMS: atom_id res chain seq x y z
N MET A 1 19.16 -11.74 -17.22
CA MET A 1 19.62 -11.45 -15.85
C MET A 1 20.18 -12.73 -15.27
N SER A 2 21.34 -12.68 -14.62
CA SER A 2 21.93 -13.87 -13.97
C SER A 2 21.01 -14.31 -12.84
N THR A 3 20.50 -15.54 -12.88
CA THR A 3 19.73 -16.11 -11.77
C THR A 3 20.70 -16.76 -10.80
N ASP A 4 20.92 -16.08 -9.67
CA ASP A 4 21.69 -16.67 -8.57
C ASP A 4 20.88 -17.81 -7.96
N VAL A 5 21.46 -19.01 -7.96
CA VAL A 5 20.83 -20.20 -7.38
C VAL A 5 21.14 -20.24 -5.90
N VAL A 6 20.09 -20.33 -5.07
CA VAL A 6 20.19 -20.39 -3.61
C VAL A 6 19.57 -21.69 -3.12
N THR A 7 20.21 -22.34 -2.15
CA THR A 7 19.68 -23.54 -1.48
C THR A 7 19.08 -23.16 -0.13
N LEU A 8 17.84 -23.59 0.12
CA LEU A 8 17.13 -23.36 1.38
C LEU A 8 16.85 -24.70 2.06
N GLN A 9 16.99 -24.73 3.38
CA GLN A 9 16.55 -25.88 4.19
C GLN A 9 15.16 -25.60 4.75
N LEU A 10 14.22 -26.51 4.49
CA LEU A 10 12.85 -26.43 4.97
C LEU A 10 12.56 -27.62 5.90
N PRO A 11 11.72 -27.45 6.94
CA PRO A 11 11.16 -28.58 7.65
C PRO A 11 10.42 -29.51 6.69
N ALA A 12 10.58 -30.82 6.86
CA ALA A 12 10.02 -31.81 5.94
C ALA A 12 8.50 -31.66 5.73
N ASN A 13 7.76 -31.38 6.81
CA ASN A 13 6.31 -31.12 6.73
C ASN A 13 6.01 -29.91 5.81
N THR A 14 6.73 -28.80 5.98
CA THR A 14 6.55 -27.61 5.16
C THR A 14 6.85 -27.88 3.70
N TYR A 15 7.87 -28.69 3.39
CA TYR A 15 8.16 -29.10 2.03
C TYR A 15 7.03 -29.94 1.43
N HIS A 16 6.48 -30.89 2.18
CA HIS A 16 5.34 -31.70 1.72
C HIS A 16 4.12 -30.83 1.42
N GLN A 17 3.76 -29.92 2.31
CA GLN A 17 2.65 -28.97 2.08
C GLN A 17 2.89 -28.10 0.84
N LEU A 18 4.13 -27.66 0.62
CA LEU A 18 4.50 -26.91 -0.56
C LEU A 18 4.34 -27.75 -1.83
N GLN A 19 4.71 -29.03 -1.81
CA GLN A 19 4.52 -29.94 -2.93
C GLN A 19 3.03 -30.17 -3.22
N GLU A 20 2.21 -30.40 -2.20
CA GLU A 20 0.76 -30.57 -2.35
C GLU A 20 0.13 -29.33 -3.02
N LEU A 21 0.45 -28.13 -2.55
CA LEU A 21 -0.02 -26.88 -3.17
C LEU A 21 0.44 -26.73 -4.62
N ALA A 22 1.70 -27.08 -4.89
CA ALA A 22 2.27 -27.01 -6.23
C ALA A 22 1.59 -28.01 -7.19
N GLU A 23 1.22 -29.20 -6.70
CA GLU A 23 0.46 -30.20 -7.46
C GLU A 23 -0.98 -29.75 -7.74
N GLU A 24 -1.66 -29.16 -6.75
CA GLU A 24 -3.01 -28.61 -6.89
C GLU A 24 -3.05 -27.51 -7.96
N ASP A 25 -2.11 -26.56 -7.89
CA ASP A 25 -2.04 -25.42 -8.80
C ASP A 25 -1.29 -25.73 -10.11
N LYS A 26 -0.71 -26.93 -10.23
CA LYS A 26 0.09 -27.41 -11.39
C LYS A 26 1.24 -26.48 -11.76
N ILE A 27 1.94 -25.97 -10.74
CA ILE A 27 3.09 -25.06 -10.90
C ILE A 27 4.31 -25.58 -10.14
N ASP A 28 5.48 -24.97 -10.37
CA ASP A 28 6.71 -25.37 -9.69
C ASP A 28 6.65 -24.93 -8.20
N PRO A 29 7.06 -25.77 -7.24
CA PRO A 29 7.20 -25.36 -5.84
C PRO A 29 8.01 -24.07 -5.62
N VAL A 30 9.01 -23.79 -6.46
CA VAL A 30 9.78 -22.54 -6.43
C VAL A 30 8.94 -21.32 -6.82
N GLU A 31 7.99 -21.51 -7.75
CA GLU A 31 7.05 -20.48 -8.15
C GLU A 31 6.05 -20.18 -7.01
N ILE A 32 5.55 -21.22 -6.33
CA ILE A 32 4.75 -21.07 -5.11
C ILE A 32 5.50 -20.27 -4.04
N ILE A 33 6.77 -20.62 -3.77
CA ILE A 33 7.60 -19.87 -2.81
C ILE A 33 7.69 -18.39 -3.21
N SER A 34 7.92 -18.11 -4.49
CA SER A 34 8.02 -16.74 -4.99
C SER A 34 6.72 -15.95 -4.80
N GLN A 35 5.58 -16.58 -5.07
CA GLN A 35 4.26 -15.98 -4.84
C GLN A 35 3.99 -15.71 -3.36
N LEU A 36 4.26 -16.70 -2.50
CA LEU A 36 4.09 -16.56 -1.04
C LEU A 36 4.96 -15.45 -0.46
N ILE A 37 6.20 -15.35 -0.91
CA ILE A 37 7.12 -14.27 -0.51
C ILE A 37 6.57 -12.92 -0.95
N SER A 38 6.10 -12.79 -2.20
CA SER A 38 5.51 -11.56 -2.72
C SER A 38 4.31 -11.11 -1.87
N VAL A 39 3.39 -12.04 -1.57
CA VAL A 39 2.22 -11.77 -0.70
C VAL A 39 2.67 -11.35 0.70
N ALA A 40 3.66 -12.03 1.29
CA ALA A 40 4.18 -11.68 2.60
C ALA A 40 4.80 -10.27 2.63
N TYR A 41 5.55 -9.89 1.59
CA TYR A 41 6.11 -8.54 1.46
C TYR A 41 5.04 -7.48 1.30
N GLN A 42 4.05 -7.73 0.43
CA GLN A 42 2.92 -6.81 0.24
C GLN A 42 2.13 -6.60 1.54
N HIS A 43 1.82 -7.67 2.25
CA HIS A 43 1.11 -7.59 3.52
C HIS A 43 1.90 -6.79 4.57
N ARG A 44 3.22 -7.01 4.67
CA ARG A 44 4.08 -6.22 5.57
C ARG A 44 4.14 -4.74 5.17
N GLY A 45 4.21 -4.46 3.87
CA GLY A 45 4.14 -3.10 3.34
C GLY A 45 2.83 -2.42 3.73
N TRP A 46 1.71 -3.09 3.50
CA TRP A 46 0.38 -2.60 3.85
C TRP A 46 0.25 -2.31 5.35
N LEU A 47 0.71 -3.20 6.22
CA LEU A 47 0.67 -2.98 7.67
C LEU A 47 1.50 -1.76 8.08
N ARG A 48 2.70 -1.60 7.50
CA ARG A 48 3.56 -0.45 7.79
C ARG A 48 2.91 0.85 7.33
N ASP A 49 2.38 0.87 6.11
CA ASP A 49 1.80 2.06 5.51
C ASP A 49 0.48 2.43 6.21
N LEU A 50 -0.30 1.44 6.66
CA LEU A 50 -1.47 1.64 7.50
C LEU A 50 -1.11 2.25 8.86
N THR A 51 -0.05 1.76 9.51
CA THR A 51 0.43 2.36 10.77
C THR A 51 0.85 3.81 10.55
N ALA A 52 1.62 4.09 9.50
CA ALA A 52 2.04 5.46 9.16
C ALA A 52 0.84 6.38 8.90
N LEU A 53 -0.18 5.89 8.18
CA LEU A 53 -1.40 6.64 7.93
C LEU A 53 -2.15 6.95 9.24
N ARG A 54 -2.24 6.00 10.16
CA ARG A 54 -2.88 6.23 11.48
C ARG A 54 -2.14 7.27 12.29
N GLU A 55 -0.81 7.21 12.33
CA GLU A 55 0.01 8.20 13.01
C GLU A 55 -0.16 9.60 12.40
N GLN A 56 -0.22 9.69 11.07
CA GLN A 56 -0.47 10.96 10.38
C GLN A 56 -1.85 11.53 10.73
N ILE A 57 -2.89 10.70 10.70
CA ILE A 57 -4.25 11.12 11.08
C ILE A 57 -4.27 11.62 12.53
N GLU A 58 -3.61 10.93 13.46
CA GLU A 58 -3.52 11.36 14.86
C GLU A 58 -2.79 12.70 15.02
N GLN A 59 -1.68 12.91 14.28
CA GLN A 59 -0.93 14.17 14.28
C GLN A 59 -1.72 15.34 13.69
N GLU A 60 -2.55 15.08 12.68
CA GLU A 60 -3.38 16.09 12.02
C GLU A 60 -4.69 16.39 12.78
N GLY A 61 -4.92 15.75 13.93
CA GLY A 61 -6.07 16.01 14.81
C GLY A 61 -7.29 15.12 14.55
N GLY A 62 -7.09 14.01 13.85
CA GLY A 62 -8.14 13.04 13.52
C GLY A 62 -8.83 13.34 12.17
N LEU A 63 -9.69 12.42 11.75
CA LEU A 63 -10.53 12.65 10.58
C LEU A 63 -11.73 13.53 10.97
N PRO A 64 -12.05 14.59 10.20
CA PRO A 64 -13.23 15.41 10.46
C PRO A 64 -14.49 14.64 10.06
N ILE A 65 -15.03 13.83 10.97
CA ILE A 65 -16.24 13.01 10.75
C ILE A 65 -17.51 13.89 10.70
N ASP A 66 -17.44 15.11 11.23
CA ASP A 66 -18.59 16.02 11.35
C ASP A 66 -18.75 17.00 10.19
N ALA A 67 -17.84 17.01 9.20
CA ALA A 67 -17.95 17.88 8.05
C ALA A 67 -18.92 17.29 7.02
N SER A 68 -19.97 18.02 6.65
CA SER A 68 -20.83 17.61 5.55
C SER A 68 -20.02 17.64 4.24
N PRO A 69 -20.31 16.79 3.25
CA PRO A 69 -19.69 16.88 1.93
C PRO A 69 -19.77 18.29 1.32
N GLU A 70 -20.86 19.01 1.56
CA GLU A 70 -21.02 20.40 1.13
C GLU A 70 -20.01 21.35 1.79
N ASP A 71 -19.73 21.18 3.09
CA ASP A 71 -18.78 22.00 3.84
C ASP A 71 -17.35 21.78 3.32
N MET A 72 -17.00 20.52 3.01
CA MET A 72 -15.71 20.19 2.39
C MET A 72 -15.57 20.82 1.01
N VAL A 73 -16.62 20.75 0.17
CA VAL A 73 -16.61 21.36 -1.17
C VAL A 73 -16.43 22.87 -1.08
N GLU A 74 -17.09 23.53 -0.14
CA GLU A 74 -16.96 24.98 0.03
C GLU A 74 -15.57 25.37 0.55
N GLN A 75 -15.01 24.63 1.51
CA GLN A 75 -13.62 24.83 1.94
C GLN A 75 -12.61 24.65 0.80
N LEU A 76 -12.81 23.65 -0.08
CA LEU A 76 -11.96 23.44 -1.26
C LEU A 76 -12.06 24.61 -2.25
N ARG A 77 -13.27 25.14 -2.48
CA ARG A 77 -13.47 26.32 -3.34
C ARG A 77 -12.76 27.55 -2.79
N GLN A 78 -12.87 27.79 -1.49
CA GLN A 78 -12.18 28.91 -0.83
C GLN A 78 -10.66 28.75 -0.91
N THR A 79 -10.14 27.54 -0.69
CA THR A 79 -8.71 27.24 -0.79
C THR A 79 -8.21 27.47 -2.23
N ARG A 80 -8.92 26.96 -3.23
CA ARG A 80 -8.58 27.15 -4.64
C ARG A 80 -8.58 28.62 -5.04
N ARG A 81 -9.53 29.41 -4.53
CA ARG A 81 -9.59 30.85 -4.76
C ARG A 81 -8.39 31.58 -4.16
N LYS A 82 -8.00 31.24 -2.92
CA LYS A 82 -6.80 31.81 -2.28
C LYS A 82 -5.52 31.49 -3.05
N ILE A 83 -5.37 30.26 -3.55
CA ILE A 83 -4.24 29.85 -4.39
C ILE A 83 -4.24 30.67 -5.68
N PHE A 84 -5.38 30.80 -6.36
CA PHE A 84 -5.49 31.61 -7.58
C PHE A 84 -5.12 33.08 -7.34
N GLU A 85 -5.62 33.66 -6.26
CA GLU A 85 -5.35 35.05 -5.90
C GLU A 85 -3.86 35.28 -5.56
N ALA A 86 -3.21 34.33 -4.89
CA ALA A 86 -1.79 34.41 -4.55
C ALA A 86 -0.87 34.17 -5.75
N GLU A 87 -1.18 33.17 -6.58
CA GLU A 87 -0.26 32.64 -7.59
C GLU A 87 -0.56 33.08 -9.02
N TYR A 88 -1.77 33.55 -9.33
CA TYR A 88 -2.18 33.79 -10.71
C TYR A 88 -2.85 35.15 -10.94
N ALA A 89 -3.33 35.84 -9.91
CA ALA A 89 -3.99 37.15 -10.09
C ALA A 89 -3.08 38.22 -10.72
N HIS A 90 -1.77 38.09 -10.57
CA HIS A 90 -0.79 38.99 -11.20
C HIS A 90 -0.59 38.74 -12.70
N LEU A 91 -1.09 37.62 -13.25
CA LEU A 91 -1.00 37.28 -14.68
C LEU A 91 -2.19 37.81 -15.51
N TYR A 92 -3.25 38.29 -14.86
CA TYR A 92 -4.47 38.79 -15.51
C TYR A 92 -4.69 40.29 -15.28
N ARG A 93 -3.62 41.03 -14.93
CA ARG A 93 -3.64 42.48 -14.77
C ARG A 93 -3.08 43.18 -16.01
#